data_AF-A0A0D2HNB2-F1
#
_entry.id   AF-A0A0D2HNB2-F1
#
_cell.length_a   1.000
_cell.length_b   1.000
_cell.length_c   1.000
_cell.angle_alpha   90.00
_cell.angle_beta   90.00
_cell.angle_gamma   90.00
#
_symmetry.space_group_name_H-M   'P 1'
#
loop_
_entity.id
_entity.type
_entity.pdbx_description
1 polymer ?
#
loop_
_entity_poly.entity_id
_entity_poly.type
_entity_poly.pdbx_seq_one_letter_code
_entity_poly.pdbx_strand_id
1 'polypeptide(L)'
;MMNFKAGARGVPTLALLLLFNLNLSFAATPVFAYPPGTVQNAKRNVTQAFKDALTLAKVVAITATDCDPAFLRYFQPQDYTFVQRVFRTIANMDLFMEINAQDIPQLLSASSPASTWNPDFLALCIAYGDNPFNPPASGHSCLDSGDNAYTIYDTSADARFSGLISLCPGSGLFTYRLSLKDTENPPAWARAGGVPDGTPLPGFGCAGLGDRDTAFMKVIGSTVLHELLHWPWIFLSVPDYDRLIPDHAHRIWDYDGPWVPGGAYGPYNTMRINQLPADPRTGKSQSLQNADNYVWYALSRYWSFRCGRTFGPALSAADDQNLPTRARGPGG
;
A
#
# COMPACT_ATOMS: atom_id res chain seq x y z
N MET A 1 -11.12 39.19 -75.65
CA MET A 1 -11.27 39.51 -74.21
C MET A 1 -12.44 38.65 -73.73
N MET A 2 -12.36 37.71 -72.80
CA MET A 2 -11.47 37.48 -71.66
C MET A 2 -11.22 35.97 -71.51
N ASN A 3 -9.96 35.64 -71.20
CA ASN A 3 -9.51 34.33 -70.71
C ASN A 3 -9.91 34.17 -69.24
N PHE A 4 -10.41 33.00 -68.83
CA PHE A 4 -10.32 32.57 -67.44
C PHE A 4 -9.71 31.18 -67.34
N LYS A 5 -8.53 31.14 -66.70
CA LYS A 5 -7.71 29.98 -66.41
C LYS A 5 -8.30 29.21 -65.23
N ALA A 6 -8.33 27.88 -65.35
CA ALA A 6 -8.53 26.98 -64.22
C ALA A 6 -7.25 26.95 -63.36
N GLY A 7 -7.37 27.37 -62.09
CA GLY A 7 -6.31 27.27 -61.09
C GLY A 7 -6.53 26.06 -60.20
N ALA A 8 -5.77 25.00 -60.42
CA ALA A 8 -5.66 23.89 -59.48
C ALA A 8 -4.90 24.37 -58.23
N ARG A 9 -5.60 24.53 -57.10
CA ARG A 9 -4.96 24.73 -55.79
C ARG A 9 -4.75 23.36 -55.16
N GLY A 10 -3.49 22.92 -55.14
CA GLY A 10 -3.05 21.78 -54.36
C GLY A 10 -3.31 22.06 -52.87
N VAL A 11 -3.99 21.12 -52.23
CA VAL A 11 -4.11 21.06 -50.77
C VAL A 11 -2.73 20.72 -50.21
N PRO A 12 -2.18 21.46 -49.22
CA PRO A 12 -0.94 21.08 -48.59
C PRO A 12 -1.23 19.94 -47.61
N THR A 13 -1.14 18.71 -48.10
CA THR A 13 -1.25 17.46 -47.33
C THR A 13 0.03 17.22 -46.50
N LEU A 14 0.48 18.22 -45.74
CA LEU A 14 1.71 18.10 -44.91
C LEU A 14 1.59 18.70 -43.50
N ALA A 15 0.46 19.29 -43.14
CA ALA A 15 0.23 19.87 -41.80
C ALA A 15 -0.69 19.03 -40.89
N LEU A 16 -1.27 17.92 -41.39
CA LEU A 16 -2.19 17.08 -40.61
C LEU A 16 -1.53 15.84 -39.96
N LEU A 17 -0.22 15.65 -40.16
CA LEU A 17 0.55 14.53 -39.58
C LEU A 17 1.26 14.85 -38.26
N LEU A 18 1.17 16.10 -37.77
CA LEU A 18 1.70 16.51 -36.45
C LEU A 18 0.62 16.54 -35.35
N LEU A 19 -0.63 16.19 -35.66
CA LEU A 19 -1.71 16.00 -34.68
C LEU A 19 -1.93 14.52 -34.33
N PHE A 20 -1.10 13.61 -34.87
CA PHE A 20 -1.08 12.23 -34.42
C PHE A 20 -0.31 12.12 -33.10
N ASN A 21 -1.08 12.10 -32.01
CA ASN A 21 -0.76 11.36 -30.80
C ASN A 21 0.62 11.66 -30.18
N LEU A 22 0.86 12.91 -29.79
CA LEU A 22 1.59 13.12 -28.54
C LEU A 22 0.66 12.77 -27.36
N ASN A 23 0.25 11.50 -27.27
CA ASN A 23 0.01 10.91 -25.96
C ASN A 23 1.39 10.81 -25.33
N LEU A 24 1.88 11.95 -24.81
CA LEU A 24 2.88 11.97 -23.77
C LEU A 24 2.21 11.28 -22.59
N SER A 25 2.26 9.95 -22.58
CA SER A 25 1.84 9.14 -21.46
C SER A 25 2.80 9.44 -20.32
N PHE A 26 2.51 10.49 -19.56
CA PHE A 26 3.23 10.78 -18.34
C PHE A 26 3.06 9.57 -17.43
N ALA A 27 4.17 9.03 -16.94
CA ALA A 27 4.14 7.97 -15.95
C ALA A 27 3.40 8.49 -14.72
N ALA A 28 2.30 7.83 -14.32
CA ALA A 28 1.55 8.15 -13.11
C ALA A 28 2.25 7.54 -11.89
N THR A 29 3.55 7.80 -11.76
CA THR A 29 4.35 7.38 -10.60
C THR A 29 4.33 8.46 -9.53
N PRO A 30 4.30 8.09 -8.24
CA PRO A 30 4.52 9.05 -7.18
C PRO A 30 5.89 9.71 -7.28
N VAL A 31 5.99 10.89 -6.69
CA VAL A 31 7.26 11.58 -6.53
C VAL A 31 7.98 11.01 -5.31
N PHE A 32 9.22 10.58 -5.50
CA PHE A 32 10.06 10.12 -4.40
C PHE A 32 11.02 11.21 -3.96
N ALA A 33 10.98 11.58 -2.67
CA ALA A 33 11.83 12.59 -2.07
C ALA A 33 12.90 11.96 -1.18
N TYR A 34 14.13 12.45 -1.30
CA TYR A 34 15.28 11.92 -0.56
C TYR A 34 16.14 13.06 -0.03
N PRO A 35 16.45 13.07 1.29
CA PRO A 35 17.44 13.99 1.85
C PRO A 35 18.80 13.88 1.12
N PRO A 36 19.57 14.98 1.03
CA PRO A 36 20.93 14.93 0.52
C PRO A 36 21.77 13.85 1.21
N GLY A 37 22.56 13.11 0.44
CA GLY A 37 23.39 12.01 0.97
C GLY A 37 22.68 10.68 1.19
N THR A 38 21.37 10.57 0.93
CA THR A 38 20.65 9.28 1.01
C THR A 38 21.30 8.24 0.12
N VAL A 39 21.70 7.10 0.71
CA VAL A 39 22.38 6.00 0.02
C VAL A 39 21.47 5.30 -0.99
N GLN A 40 22.04 4.73 -2.05
CA GLN A 40 21.27 4.12 -3.15
C GLN A 40 20.41 2.93 -2.69
N ASN A 41 20.86 2.16 -1.69
CA ASN A 41 20.06 1.08 -1.11
C ASN A 41 18.76 1.61 -0.49
N ALA A 42 18.83 2.70 0.28
CA ALA A 42 17.64 3.31 0.89
C ALA A 42 16.65 3.81 -0.18
N LYS A 43 17.16 4.47 -1.24
CA LYS A 43 16.32 4.90 -2.38
C LYS A 43 15.61 3.72 -3.05
N ARG A 44 16.33 2.62 -3.28
CA ARG A 44 15.75 1.38 -3.82
C ARG A 44 14.70 0.79 -2.89
N ASN A 45 14.95 0.77 -1.58
CA ASN A 45 14.02 0.22 -0.59
C ASN A 45 12.71 1.02 -0.56
N VAL A 46 12.75 2.35 -0.64
CA VAL A 46 11.54 3.19 -0.71
C VAL A 46 10.74 2.93 -1.98
N THR A 47 11.39 2.96 -3.15
CA THR A 47 10.71 2.67 -4.42
C THR A 47 10.15 1.25 -4.46
N GLN A 48 10.88 0.28 -3.90
CA GLN A 48 10.42 -1.12 -3.82
C GLN A 48 9.26 -1.26 -2.83
N ALA A 49 9.26 -0.53 -1.72
CA ALA A 49 8.17 -0.56 -0.74
C ALA A 49 6.84 -0.10 -1.35
N PHE A 50 6.85 0.94 -2.19
CA PHE A 50 5.65 1.32 -2.94
C PHE A 50 5.15 0.19 -3.85
N LYS A 51 6.04 -0.45 -4.63
CA LYS A 51 5.68 -1.59 -5.49
C LYS A 51 5.17 -2.79 -4.68
N ASP A 52 5.75 -3.03 -3.52
CA ASP A 52 5.32 -4.09 -2.60
C ASP A 52 3.92 -3.79 -2.05
N ALA A 53 3.60 -2.52 -1.73
CA ALA A 53 2.24 -2.11 -1.33
C ALA A 53 1.21 -2.38 -2.45
N LEU A 54 1.52 -2.02 -3.70
CA LEU A 54 0.68 -2.35 -4.85
C LEU A 54 0.52 -3.86 -5.00
N THR A 55 1.59 -4.62 -4.78
CA THR A 55 1.59 -6.09 -4.87
C THR A 55 0.70 -6.73 -3.79
N LEU A 56 0.79 -6.26 -2.55
CA LEU A 56 -0.08 -6.70 -1.44
C LEU A 56 -1.55 -6.47 -1.79
N ALA A 57 -1.88 -5.24 -2.23
CA ALA A 57 -3.24 -4.89 -2.62
C ALA A 57 -3.74 -5.73 -3.80
N LYS A 58 -2.88 -5.94 -4.80
CA LYS A 58 -3.19 -6.73 -6.00
C LYS A 58 -3.46 -8.19 -5.68
N VAL A 59 -2.69 -8.81 -4.79
CA VAL A 59 -2.94 -10.21 -4.38
C VAL A 59 -4.29 -10.32 -3.68
N VAL A 60 -4.65 -9.38 -2.81
CA VAL A 60 -6.00 -9.34 -2.22
C VAL A 60 -7.06 -9.19 -3.30
N ALA A 61 -6.94 -8.18 -4.16
CA ALA A 61 -7.93 -7.85 -5.18
C ALA A 61 -8.22 -9.01 -6.15
N ILE A 62 -7.22 -9.85 -6.44
CA ILE A 62 -7.35 -10.95 -7.40
C ILE A 62 -7.79 -12.26 -6.75
N THR A 63 -7.34 -12.53 -5.53
CA THR A 63 -7.42 -13.88 -4.98
C THR A 63 -8.44 -14.04 -3.85
N ALA A 64 -8.92 -12.94 -3.27
CA ALA A 64 -9.80 -12.97 -2.12
C ALA A 64 -11.25 -13.36 -2.43
N THR A 65 -11.92 -13.94 -1.45
CA THR A 65 -13.38 -14.16 -1.43
C THR A 65 -13.98 -13.59 -0.15
N ASP A 66 -15.30 -13.41 -0.12
CA ASP A 66 -16.05 -12.95 1.06
C ASP A 66 -16.04 -13.96 2.23
N CYS A 67 -15.70 -15.22 1.93
CA CYS A 67 -15.54 -16.31 2.89
C CYS A 67 -14.08 -16.63 3.24
N ASP A 68 -13.10 -15.83 2.77
CA ASP A 68 -11.69 -16.06 3.08
C ASP A 68 -11.46 -16.02 4.61
N PRO A 69 -10.88 -17.07 5.23
CA PRO A 69 -10.58 -17.06 6.65
C PRO A 69 -9.72 -15.88 7.12
N ALA A 70 -8.86 -15.33 6.26
CA ALA A 70 -8.11 -14.12 6.57
C ALA A 70 -9.01 -12.88 6.54
N PHE A 71 -9.92 -12.78 5.57
CA PHE A 71 -10.88 -11.67 5.48
C PHE A 71 -11.77 -11.62 6.74
N LEU A 72 -12.34 -12.76 7.13
CA LEU A 72 -13.24 -12.88 8.28
C LEU A 72 -12.58 -12.58 9.63
N ARG A 73 -11.24 -12.58 9.71
CA ARG A 73 -10.53 -12.13 10.93
C ARG A 73 -10.55 -10.62 11.08
N TYR A 74 -10.43 -9.89 9.98
CA TYR A 74 -10.22 -8.45 10.01
C TYR A 74 -11.43 -7.63 9.57
N PHE A 75 -12.41 -8.24 8.91
CA PHE A 75 -13.63 -7.59 8.42
C PHE A 75 -14.84 -8.52 8.56
N GLN A 76 -16.04 -7.96 8.41
CA GLN A 76 -17.28 -8.74 8.35
C GLN A 76 -17.70 -8.99 6.88
N PRO A 77 -18.46 -10.06 6.58
CA PRO A 77 -18.90 -10.37 5.21
C PRO A 77 -19.52 -9.18 4.47
N GLN A 78 -20.33 -8.37 5.16
CA GLN A 78 -20.99 -7.19 4.56
C GLN A 78 -20.04 -6.07 4.12
N ASP A 79 -18.77 -6.12 4.55
CA ASP A 79 -17.75 -5.13 4.22
C ASP A 79 -17.02 -5.46 2.90
N TYR A 80 -17.15 -6.71 2.42
CA TYR A 80 -16.28 -7.28 1.39
C TYR A 80 -16.21 -6.44 0.11
N THR A 81 -17.36 -6.03 -0.43
CA THR A 81 -17.39 -5.23 -1.67
C THR A 81 -16.65 -3.90 -1.53
N PHE A 82 -16.79 -3.23 -0.38
CA PHE A 82 -16.10 -1.97 -0.13
C PHE A 82 -14.59 -2.20 0.01
N VAL A 83 -14.19 -3.16 0.83
CA VAL A 83 -12.77 -3.51 1.05
C VAL A 83 -12.09 -3.92 -0.26
N GLN A 84 -12.76 -4.71 -1.10
CA GLN A 84 -12.24 -5.09 -2.42
C GLN A 84 -12.01 -3.88 -3.32
N ARG A 85 -12.91 -2.90 -3.31
CA ARG A 85 -12.75 -1.68 -4.12
C ARG A 85 -11.60 -0.82 -3.62
N VAL A 86 -11.41 -0.69 -2.31
CA VAL A 86 -10.22 -0.04 -1.73
C VAL A 86 -8.93 -0.71 -2.24
N PHE A 87 -8.85 -2.04 -2.17
CA PHE A 87 -7.66 -2.75 -2.69
C PHE A 87 -7.49 -2.63 -4.20
N ARG A 88 -8.57 -2.68 -4.99
CA ARG A 88 -8.53 -2.49 -6.44
C ARG A 88 -8.01 -1.11 -6.81
N THR A 89 -8.45 -0.06 -6.12
CA THR A 89 -7.95 1.30 -6.29
C THR A 89 -6.44 1.37 -6.08
N ILE A 90 -5.93 0.82 -4.97
CA ILE A 90 -4.49 0.81 -4.69
C ILE A 90 -3.75 -0.05 -5.72
N ALA A 91 -4.27 -1.23 -6.06
CA ALA A 91 -3.69 -2.15 -7.03
C ALA A 91 -3.75 -1.63 -8.48
N ASN A 92 -4.36 -0.46 -8.71
CA ASN A 92 -4.63 0.08 -10.03
C ASN A 92 -5.38 -0.92 -10.92
N MET A 93 -6.51 -1.41 -10.41
CA MET A 93 -7.43 -2.32 -11.09
C MET A 93 -8.79 -1.66 -11.20
N ASP A 94 -9.53 -2.00 -12.26
CA ASP A 94 -10.91 -1.56 -12.42
C ASP A 94 -11.75 -2.03 -11.22
N LEU A 95 -12.46 -1.08 -10.60
CA LEU A 95 -13.30 -1.30 -9.42
C LEU A 95 -14.38 -2.35 -9.64
N PHE A 96 -14.86 -2.51 -10.88
CA PHE A 96 -15.95 -3.40 -11.26
C PHE A 96 -15.48 -4.62 -12.05
N MET A 97 -14.16 -4.82 -12.17
CA MET A 97 -13.60 -6.00 -12.83
C MET A 97 -14.16 -7.29 -12.22
N GLU A 98 -14.70 -8.16 -13.08
CA GLU A 98 -14.99 -9.54 -12.73
C GLU A 98 -13.71 -10.36 -12.86
N ILE A 99 -13.39 -11.16 -11.84
CA ILE A 99 -12.16 -11.97 -11.80
C ILE A 99 -12.59 -13.42 -11.70
N ASN A 100 -12.30 -14.19 -12.75
CA ASN A 100 -12.54 -15.62 -12.77
C ASN A 100 -11.28 -16.37 -12.32
N ALA A 101 -11.46 -17.56 -11.77
CA ALA A 101 -10.35 -18.39 -11.27
C ALA A 101 -9.29 -18.69 -12.35
N GLN A 102 -9.71 -18.79 -13.61
CA GLN A 102 -8.86 -19.05 -14.76
C GLN A 102 -7.93 -17.88 -15.10
N ASP A 103 -8.34 -16.64 -14.77
CA ASP A 103 -7.60 -15.42 -15.10
C ASP A 103 -6.53 -15.09 -14.04
N ILE A 104 -6.63 -15.67 -12.84
CA ILE A 104 -5.75 -15.39 -11.70
C ILE A 104 -4.25 -15.48 -12.05
N PRO A 105 -3.74 -16.54 -12.72
CA PRO A 105 -2.31 -16.62 -13.04
C PRO A 105 -1.83 -15.49 -13.95
N GLN A 106 -2.65 -15.12 -14.95
CA GLN A 106 -2.34 -14.03 -15.86
C GLN A 106 -2.39 -12.68 -15.15
N LEU A 107 -3.44 -12.43 -14.35
CA LEU A 107 -3.59 -11.18 -13.63
C LEU A 107 -2.46 -10.97 -12.63
N LEU A 108 -2.02 -12.01 -11.92
CA LEU A 108 -0.92 -11.90 -10.97
C LEU A 108 0.44 -11.67 -11.64
N SER A 109 0.68 -12.28 -12.81
CA SER A 109 1.93 -12.10 -13.56
C SER A 109 1.99 -10.79 -14.38
N ALA A 110 0.83 -10.22 -14.72
CA ALA A 110 0.76 -8.97 -15.47
C ALA A 110 1.45 -7.82 -14.72
N SER A 111 2.34 -7.11 -15.39
CA SER A 111 2.95 -5.89 -14.87
C SER A 111 2.41 -4.70 -15.66
N SER A 112 1.69 -3.81 -15.00
CA SER A 112 1.21 -2.58 -15.63
C SER A 112 2.36 -1.58 -15.72
N PRO A 113 2.67 -1.02 -16.91
CA PRO A 113 3.63 0.06 -17.02
C PRO A 113 3.15 1.26 -16.20
N ALA A 114 4.09 2.06 -15.69
CA ALA A 114 3.78 3.23 -14.87
C ALA A 114 2.83 4.24 -15.55
N SER A 115 2.82 4.28 -16.88
CA SER A 115 1.91 5.11 -17.68
C SER A 115 0.45 4.72 -17.59
N THR A 116 0.11 3.54 -17.07
CA THR A 116 -1.27 3.07 -16.91
C THR A 116 -1.68 2.97 -15.45
N TRP A 117 -0.85 3.47 -14.52
CA TRP A 117 -1.18 3.54 -13.10
C TRP A 117 -2.24 4.60 -12.82
N ASN A 118 -2.84 4.54 -11.62
CA ASN A 118 -3.90 5.44 -11.22
C ASN A 118 -3.34 6.87 -11.30
N PRO A 119 -3.94 7.77 -12.11
CA PRO A 119 -3.43 9.12 -12.30
C PRO A 119 -3.30 9.91 -10.98
N ASP A 120 -4.07 9.56 -9.95
CA ASP A 120 -3.99 10.20 -8.64
C ASP A 120 -2.60 10.04 -8.01
N PHE A 121 -1.85 8.97 -8.30
CA PHE A 121 -0.49 8.80 -7.78
C PHE A 121 0.45 9.95 -8.17
N LEU A 122 0.14 10.78 -9.16
CA LEU A 122 0.89 12.02 -9.44
C LEU A 122 0.81 13.05 -8.30
N ALA A 123 -0.27 13.01 -7.51
CA ALA A 123 -0.48 13.86 -6.34
C ALA A 123 0.11 13.25 -5.05
N LEU A 124 0.83 12.13 -5.14
CA LEU A 124 1.49 11.46 -4.03
C LEU A 124 3.00 11.74 -4.02
N CYS A 125 3.51 12.14 -2.85
CA CYS A 125 4.93 12.18 -2.58
C CYS A 125 5.29 11.24 -1.41
N ILE A 126 6.29 10.37 -1.64
CA ILE A 126 6.82 9.46 -0.62
C ILE A 126 8.26 9.84 -0.32
N ALA A 127 8.56 10.15 0.94
CA ALA A 127 9.87 10.60 1.38
C ALA A 127 10.60 9.57 2.25
N TYR A 128 11.94 9.52 2.12
CA TYR A 128 12.81 8.89 3.11
C TYR A 128 13.15 9.91 4.20
N GLY A 129 12.51 9.82 5.36
CA GLY A 129 12.47 10.88 6.37
C GLY A 129 11.26 11.79 6.22
N ASP A 130 11.33 12.96 6.86
CA ASP A 130 10.28 13.97 6.76
C ASP A 130 10.10 14.43 5.33
N ASN A 131 8.84 14.52 4.91
CA ASN A 131 8.51 14.90 3.55
C ASN A 131 8.81 16.40 3.39
N PRO A 132 9.64 16.80 2.42
CA PRO A 132 10.06 18.19 2.27
C PRO A 132 8.90 19.12 1.88
N PHE A 133 7.74 18.56 1.51
CA PHE A 133 6.53 19.31 1.20
C PHE A 133 5.52 19.33 2.36
N ASN A 134 5.88 18.82 3.53
CA ASN A 134 5.02 18.92 4.72
C ASN A 134 4.68 20.39 5.01
N PRO A 135 3.42 20.72 5.32
CA PRO A 135 3.04 22.04 5.78
C PRO A 135 3.82 22.41 7.05
N PRO A 136 4.37 23.64 7.17
CA PRO A 136 5.11 24.06 8.36
C PRO A 136 4.31 23.94 9.67
N ALA A 137 2.98 24.00 9.58
CA ALA A 137 2.07 23.91 10.71
C ALA A 137 1.75 22.47 11.16
N SER A 138 2.25 21.43 10.48
CA SER A 138 1.92 20.04 10.83
C SER A 138 2.44 19.63 12.21
N GLY A 139 3.58 20.18 12.65
CA GLY A 139 4.21 19.87 13.93
C GLY A 139 4.66 18.42 14.09
N HIS A 140 4.60 17.61 13.02
CA HIS A 140 4.89 16.18 13.04
C HIS A 140 6.21 15.89 12.33
N SER A 141 7.07 15.08 12.95
CA SER A 141 8.37 14.74 12.40
C SER A 141 8.76 13.30 12.75
N CYS A 142 9.58 12.69 11.89
CA CYS A 142 10.16 11.37 12.11
C CYS A 142 11.10 11.31 13.32
N LEU A 143 11.60 12.45 13.79
CA LEU A 143 12.50 12.52 14.94
C LEU A 143 11.72 12.53 16.26
N ASP A 144 10.56 13.18 16.29
CA ASP A 144 9.83 13.45 17.53
C ASP A 144 8.72 12.43 17.80
N SER A 145 8.19 11.78 16.77
CA SER A 145 7.02 10.89 16.92
C SER A 145 7.37 9.44 17.28
N GLY A 146 8.59 8.99 16.97
CA GLY A 146 8.98 7.57 17.09
C GLY A 146 8.27 6.65 16.08
N ASP A 147 7.58 7.20 15.09
CA ASP A 147 6.80 6.44 14.13
C ASP A 147 7.66 5.64 13.16
N ASN A 148 7.08 4.58 12.59
CA ASN A 148 7.66 3.93 11.43
C ASN A 148 7.49 4.77 10.16
N ALA A 149 6.33 5.41 10.04
CA ALA A 149 5.95 6.30 8.98
C ALA A 149 4.74 7.13 9.43
N TYR A 150 4.42 8.17 8.67
CA TYR A 150 3.18 8.92 8.83
C TYR A 150 2.74 9.52 7.50
N THR A 151 1.46 9.91 7.44
CA THR A 151 0.85 10.54 6.27
C THR A 151 0.22 11.86 6.63
N ILE A 152 0.53 12.90 5.86
CA ILE A 152 -0.21 14.15 5.84
C ILE A 152 -1.08 14.18 4.59
N TYR A 153 -2.39 14.37 4.79
CA TYR A 153 -3.32 14.71 3.72
C TYR A 153 -3.43 16.23 3.65
N ASP A 154 -2.73 16.83 2.67
CA ASP A 154 -2.71 18.27 2.48
C ASP A 154 -3.78 18.70 1.45
N THR A 155 -4.78 19.43 1.92
CA THR A 155 -5.89 19.94 1.10
C THR A 155 -5.76 21.43 0.81
N SER A 156 -4.61 22.06 1.13
CA SER A 156 -4.43 23.48 0.87
C SER A 156 -4.44 23.77 -0.64
N ALA A 157 -4.88 24.97 -1.02
CA ALA A 157 -4.98 25.36 -2.42
C ALA A 157 -3.59 25.50 -3.10
N ASP A 158 -2.54 25.69 -2.32
CA ASP A 158 -1.14 25.79 -2.75
C ASP A 158 -0.36 24.47 -2.59
N ALA A 159 -1.00 23.41 -2.10
CA ALA A 159 -0.39 22.10 -1.94
C ALA A 159 0.09 21.58 -3.30
N ARG A 160 1.38 21.23 -3.38
CA ARG A 160 1.95 20.61 -4.58
C ARG A 160 1.50 19.16 -4.72
N PHE A 161 1.33 18.47 -3.61
CA PHE A 161 0.91 17.08 -3.50
C PHE A 161 -0.13 17.01 -2.39
N SER A 162 -1.19 16.24 -2.59
CA SER A 162 -2.20 16.07 -1.55
C SER A 162 -1.85 14.92 -0.61
N GLY A 163 -1.13 13.90 -1.08
CA GLY A 163 -0.65 12.79 -0.26
C GLY A 163 0.83 12.95 0.04
N LEU A 164 1.18 13.12 1.32
CA LEU A 164 2.56 13.27 1.78
C LEU A 164 2.89 12.16 2.76
N ILE A 165 3.58 11.12 2.28
CA ILE A 165 4.03 10.01 3.11
C ILE A 165 5.50 10.24 3.51
N SER A 166 5.78 10.05 4.80
CA SER A 166 7.13 10.08 5.37
C SER A 166 7.49 8.72 5.93
N LEU A 167 8.57 8.10 5.43
CA LEU A 167 9.08 6.82 5.92
C LEU A 167 10.29 7.07 6.82
N CYS A 168 10.17 6.77 8.11
CA CYS A 168 11.13 7.23 9.11
C CYS A 168 12.38 6.33 9.21
N PRO A 169 13.58 6.80 8.81
CA PRO A 169 14.80 6.00 8.75
C PRO A 169 15.32 5.48 10.08
N GLY A 170 15.15 6.27 11.14
CA GLY A 170 15.61 5.95 12.50
C GLY A 170 14.70 4.99 13.26
N SER A 171 13.58 4.59 12.65
CA SER A 171 12.59 3.70 13.24
C SER A 171 12.89 2.22 12.98
N GLY A 172 12.05 1.34 13.53
CA GLY A 172 12.11 -0.09 13.23
C GLY A 172 11.81 -0.45 11.77
N LEU A 173 11.30 0.48 10.95
CA LEU A 173 10.93 0.25 9.55
C LEU A 173 12.10 -0.28 8.73
N PHE A 174 13.24 0.41 8.74
CA PHE A 174 14.41 0.04 7.92
C PHE A 174 15.40 -0.87 8.68
N THR A 175 15.22 -1.05 9.98
CA THR A 175 16.05 -1.93 10.81
C THR A 175 15.59 -3.39 10.75
N TYR A 176 14.28 -3.65 10.79
CA TYR A 176 13.75 -5.01 10.94
C TYR A 176 12.95 -5.50 9.74
N ARG A 177 12.49 -4.61 8.86
CA ARG A 177 11.64 -5.00 7.71
C ARG A 177 12.47 -4.98 6.43
N LEU A 178 12.23 -5.97 5.59
CA LEU A 178 12.77 -6.03 4.23
C LEU A 178 11.66 -5.84 3.20
N SER A 179 12.01 -5.94 1.91
CA SER A 179 11.02 -6.07 0.84
C SER A 179 10.26 -7.40 0.96
N LEU A 180 9.15 -7.53 0.22
CA LEU A 180 8.46 -8.81 0.05
C LEU A 180 9.41 -9.89 -0.46
N LYS A 181 10.15 -9.58 -1.54
CA LYS A 181 11.09 -10.49 -2.19
C LYS A 181 12.19 -10.95 -1.23
N ASP A 182 12.78 -10.03 -0.48
CA ASP A 182 13.87 -10.34 0.45
C ASP A 182 13.37 -10.93 1.76
N THR A 183 12.07 -10.82 2.07
CA THR A 183 11.47 -11.59 3.16
C THR A 183 11.16 -13.01 2.73
N GLU A 184 10.67 -13.21 1.51
CA GLU A 184 10.38 -14.52 0.92
C GLU A 184 11.67 -15.34 0.70
N ASN A 185 12.68 -14.71 0.08
CA ASN A 185 13.99 -15.31 -0.17
C ASN A 185 15.07 -14.48 0.53
N PRO A 186 15.31 -14.72 1.83
CA PRO A 186 16.22 -13.91 2.61
C PRO A 186 17.68 -13.98 2.15
N PRO A 187 18.45 -12.90 2.35
CA PRO A 187 19.89 -12.91 2.16
C PRO A 187 20.58 -13.84 3.18
N ALA A 188 21.84 -14.18 2.90
CA ALA A 188 22.67 -15.09 3.71
C ALA A 188 22.67 -14.77 5.22
N TRP A 189 22.73 -13.49 5.61
CA TRP A 189 22.74 -13.10 7.03
C TRP A 189 21.43 -13.42 7.77
N ALA A 190 20.32 -13.58 7.05
CA ALA A 190 19.01 -13.95 7.58
C ALA A 190 18.77 -15.47 7.50
N ARG A 191 19.84 -16.26 7.36
CA ARG A 191 19.82 -17.72 7.26
C ARG A 191 20.78 -18.34 8.27
N ALA A 192 20.49 -19.58 8.67
CA ALA A 192 21.33 -20.34 9.59
C ALA A 192 22.77 -20.42 9.07
N GLY A 193 23.74 -20.09 9.94
CA GLY A 193 25.17 -20.10 9.60
C GLY A 193 25.63 -19.00 8.64
N GLY A 194 24.78 -18.05 8.26
CA GLY A 194 25.17 -16.95 7.37
C GLY A 194 25.40 -17.37 5.91
N VAL A 195 24.88 -18.54 5.49
CA VAL A 195 25.09 -19.10 4.15
C VAL A 195 23.86 -18.92 3.24
N PRO A 196 24.03 -18.69 1.92
CA PRO A 196 22.92 -18.43 1.00
C PRO A 196 21.84 -19.53 0.95
N ASP A 197 22.25 -20.79 1.10
CA ASP A 197 21.34 -21.95 1.03
C ASP A 197 20.89 -22.45 2.42
N GLY A 198 21.24 -21.72 3.48
CA GLY A 198 20.87 -22.09 4.85
C GLY A 198 19.37 -21.92 5.10
N THR A 199 18.85 -22.63 6.09
CA THR A 199 17.44 -22.48 6.54
C THR A 199 17.17 -21.03 6.95
N PRO A 200 16.08 -20.40 6.47
CA PRO A 200 15.68 -19.06 6.94
C PRO A 200 15.54 -18.97 8.46
N LEU A 201 16.02 -17.88 9.05
CA LEU A 201 15.81 -17.57 10.46
C LEU A 201 14.35 -17.16 10.74
N PRO A 202 13.90 -17.18 12.02
CA PRO A 202 12.59 -16.66 12.38
C PRO A 202 12.34 -15.26 11.82
N GLY A 203 11.13 -15.05 11.28
CA GLY A 203 10.76 -13.85 10.57
C GLY A 203 11.13 -13.80 9.09
N PHE A 204 11.74 -14.86 8.54
CA PHE A 204 12.10 -14.93 7.12
C PHE A 204 11.66 -16.23 6.46
N GLY A 205 11.29 -16.13 5.18
CA GLY A 205 10.80 -17.24 4.37
C GLY A 205 9.48 -17.81 4.91
N CYS A 206 8.85 -18.67 4.10
CA CYS A 206 7.56 -19.23 4.48
C CYS A 206 7.60 -19.99 5.81
N ALA A 207 8.66 -20.73 6.12
CA ALA A 207 8.76 -21.46 7.39
C ALA A 207 9.00 -20.52 8.60
N GLY A 208 9.83 -19.49 8.45
CA GLY A 208 10.19 -18.59 9.55
C GLY A 208 9.08 -17.62 9.96
N LEU A 209 8.04 -17.46 9.14
CA LEU A 209 6.85 -16.66 9.48
C LEU A 209 5.93 -17.29 10.54
N GLY A 210 6.17 -18.54 10.95
CA GLY A 210 5.33 -19.23 11.95
C GLY A 210 4.04 -19.79 11.34
N ASP A 211 3.00 -20.05 12.12
CA ASP A 211 1.73 -20.64 11.65
C ASP A 211 0.52 -19.71 11.76
N ARG A 212 0.75 -18.47 12.18
CA ARG A 212 -0.28 -17.47 12.45
C ARG A 212 0.16 -16.07 12.06
N ASP A 213 -0.79 -15.15 12.02
CA ASP A 213 -0.54 -13.74 11.80
C ASP A 213 0.31 -13.16 12.95
N THR A 214 1.51 -12.65 12.64
CA THR A 214 2.41 -12.00 13.62
C THR A 214 3.21 -10.88 12.96
N ALA A 215 3.82 -9.98 13.75
CA ALA A 215 4.64 -8.87 13.27
C ALA A 215 5.80 -9.27 12.35
N PHE A 216 6.23 -10.53 12.35
CA PHE A 216 7.15 -11.11 11.37
C PHE A 216 6.69 -10.98 9.92
N MET A 217 5.39 -10.95 9.66
CA MET A 217 4.85 -10.78 8.31
C MET A 217 5.05 -9.37 7.75
N LYS A 218 5.33 -8.36 8.60
CA LYS A 218 5.49 -6.97 8.15
C LYS A 218 6.72 -6.83 7.25
N VAL A 219 6.53 -6.05 6.19
CA VAL A 219 7.55 -5.63 5.22
C VAL A 219 7.53 -4.12 5.09
N ILE A 220 8.53 -3.50 4.47
CA ILE A 220 8.52 -2.04 4.30
C ILE A 220 7.28 -1.60 3.50
N GLY A 221 6.91 -2.37 2.47
CA GLY A 221 5.73 -2.11 1.67
C GLY A 221 4.39 -2.22 2.40
N SER A 222 4.29 -2.99 3.49
CA SER A 222 3.06 -3.05 4.28
C SER A 222 2.85 -1.78 5.08
N THR A 223 3.93 -1.06 5.41
CA THR A 223 3.85 0.29 5.98
C THR A 223 3.44 1.30 4.92
N VAL A 224 3.99 1.23 3.70
CA VAL A 224 3.50 2.12 2.62
C VAL A 224 2.02 1.88 2.32
N LEU A 225 1.56 0.62 2.36
CA LEU A 225 0.14 0.30 2.22
C LEU A 225 -0.71 0.93 3.33
N HIS A 226 -0.25 0.87 4.57
CA HIS A 226 -0.89 1.53 5.71
C HIS A 226 -1.06 3.03 5.45
N GLU A 227 0.04 3.70 5.11
CA GLU A 227 0.08 5.15 4.87
C GLU A 227 -0.79 5.58 3.68
N LEU A 228 -0.90 4.76 2.62
CA LEU A 228 -1.80 5.04 1.51
C LEU A 228 -3.28 5.10 1.92
N LEU A 229 -3.68 4.36 2.96
CA LEU A 229 -5.07 4.33 3.44
C LEU A 229 -5.46 5.63 4.16
N HIS A 230 -4.48 6.34 4.73
CA HIS A 230 -4.66 7.67 5.33
C HIS A 230 -4.84 8.79 4.30
N TRP A 231 -4.73 8.50 3.00
CA TRP A 231 -4.83 9.48 1.91
C TRP A 231 -6.13 9.30 1.09
N PRO A 232 -7.25 9.91 1.51
CA PRO A 232 -8.58 9.61 1.00
C PRO A 232 -8.80 10.05 -0.45
N TRP A 233 -7.98 10.98 -0.94
CA TRP A 233 -8.03 11.45 -2.32
C TRP A 233 -7.99 10.31 -3.34
N ILE A 234 -7.17 9.27 -3.09
CA ILE A 234 -7.07 8.14 -4.03
C ILE A 234 -8.38 7.34 -4.13
N PHE A 235 -9.26 7.43 -3.12
CA PHE A 235 -10.49 6.66 -3.00
C PHE A 235 -11.75 7.42 -3.41
N LEU A 236 -11.64 8.65 -3.92
CA LEU A 236 -12.80 9.45 -4.34
C LEU A 236 -13.68 8.76 -5.39
N SER A 237 -13.12 7.82 -6.16
CA SER A 237 -13.87 7.01 -7.14
C SER A 237 -14.54 5.77 -6.55
N VAL A 238 -14.26 5.42 -5.28
CA VAL A 238 -14.86 4.26 -4.62
C VAL A 238 -16.30 4.61 -4.21
N PRO A 239 -17.31 3.87 -4.70
CA PRO A 239 -18.70 4.13 -4.32
C PRO A 239 -18.91 4.05 -2.81
N ASP A 240 -19.69 5.02 -2.29
CA ASP A 240 -20.02 5.18 -0.87
C ASP A 240 -18.84 5.50 0.07
N TYR A 241 -17.65 5.87 -0.44
CA TYR A 241 -16.47 6.08 0.40
C TYR A 241 -16.72 7.05 1.56
N ASP A 242 -17.18 8.28 1.28
CA ASP A 242 -17.42 9.30 2.31
C ASP A 242 -18.48 8.88 3.35
N ARG A 243 -19.45 8.07 2.92
CA ARG A 243 -20.51 7.54 3.77
C ARG A 243 -19.99 6.43 4.69
N LEU A 244 -19.08 5.60 4.20
CA LEU A 244 -18.55 4.44 4.91
C LEU A 244 -17.33 4.78 5.77
N ILE A 245 -16.61 5.85 5.42
CA ILE A 245 -15.48 6.41 6.15
C ILE A 245 -15.85 7.84 6.60
N PRO A 246 -16.77 8.04 7.56
CA PRO A 246 -17.19 9.39 7.97
C PRO A 246 -16.18 10.18 8.82
N ASP A 247 -15.18 9.52 9.40
CA ASP A 247 -14.30 10.14 10.41
C ASP A 247 -13.03 10.75 9.80
N HIS A 248 -12.35 11.57 10.61
CA HIS A 248 -11.02 12.10 10.31
C HIS A 248 -10.88 12.71 8.90
N ALA A 249 -11.88 13.45 8.42
CA ALA A 249 -11.92 13.99 7.05
C ALA A 249 -11.83 12.88 5.97
N HIS A 250 -12.58 11.82 6.18
CA HIS A 250 -12.68 10.63 5.33
C HIS A 250 -11.42 9.78 5.23
N ARG A 251 -10.47 9.94 6.15
CA ARG A 251 -9.28 9.08 6.21
C ARG A 251 -9.65 7.74 6.85
N ILE A 252 -9.22 6.63 6.24
CA ILE A 252 -9.17 5.34 6.95
C ILE A 252 -8.05 5.50 7.98
N TRP A 253 -8.43 5.77 9.23
CA TRP A 253 -7.55 6.25 10.29
C TRP A 253 -6.89 5.12 11.08
N ASP A 254 -6.11 5.49 12.09
CA ASP A 254 -5.61 4.58 13.10
C ASP A 254 -6.60 4.54 14.26
N TYR A 255 -7.21 3.38 14.48
CA TYR A 255 -8.32 3.24 15.43
C TYR A 255 -7.93 3.70 16.84
N ASP A 256 -8.57 4.74 17.33
CA ASP A 256 -8.28 5.42 18.59
C ASP A 256 -9.38 5.19 19.66
N GLY A 257 -10.11 4.08 19.54
CA GLY A 257 -11.18 3.74 20.48
C GLY A 257 -10.72 3.50 21.92
N PRO A 258 -11.65 3.47 22.89
CA PRO A 258 -11.36 3.67 24.31
C PRO A 258 -10.54 2.56 24.98
N TRP A 259 -10.43 1.38 24.38
CA TRP A 259 -9.68 0.24 24.95
C TRP A 259 -8.23 0.14 24.47
N VAL A 260 -7.82 0.99 23.52
CA VAL A 260 -6.45 1.08 22.96
C VAL A 260 -6.07 2.54 22.75
N PRO A 261 -5.82 3.29 23.86
CA PRO A 261 -5.31 4.64 23.74
C PRO A 261 -3.96 4.60 23.01
N GLY A 262 -3.89 5.25 21.84
CA GLY A 262 -2.70 5.28 20.99
C GLY A 262 -2.73 4.35 19.77
N GLY A 263 -3.87 3.73 19.43
CA GLY A 263 -4.03 3.02 18.17
C GLY A 263 -4.17 1.49 18.32
N ALA A 264 -5.08 0.88 17.56
CA ALA A 264 -5.14 -0.58 17.42
C ALA A 264 -4.15 -1.09 16.35
N TYR A 265 -2.87 -1.20 16.73
CA TYR A 265 -1.84 -1.76 15.84
C TYR A 265 -1.55 -3.23 16.12
N GLY A 266 -1.15 -3.95 15.06
CA GLY A 266 -0.76 -5.36 15.11
C GLY A 266 -1.91 -6.34 14.84
N PRO A 267 -1.63 -7.62 14.51
CA PRO A 267 -2.67 -8.52 14.05
C PRO A 267 -3.67 -8.84 15.17
N TYR A 268 -3.24 -8.84 16.43
CA TYR A 268 -4.11 -9.14 17.57
C TYR A 268 -5.08 -7.99 17.88
N ASN A 269 -4.62 -6.74 17.92
CA ASN A 269 -5.54 -5.63 18.23
C ASN A 269 -6.49 -5.35 17.07
N THR A 270 -6.01 -5.43 15.82
CA THR A 270 -6.85 -5.18 14.64
C THR A 270 -7.98 -6.20 14.48
N MET A 271 -7.73 -7.48 14.74
CA MET A 271 -8.82 -8.48 14.71
C MET A 271 -9.87 -8.23 15.80
N ARG A 272 -9.49 -7.65 16.94
CA ARG A 272 -10.42 -7.34 18.03
C ARG A 272 -11.37 -6.20 17.68
N ILE A 273 -10.97 -5.28 16.80
CA ILE A 273 -11.89 -4.26 16.25
C ILE A 273 -13.06 -4.94 15.54
N ASN A 274 -12.79 -6.03 14.82
CA ASN A 274 -13.82 -6.76 14.08
C ASN A 274 -14.84 -7.48 14.99
N GLN A 275 -14.57 -7.56 16.30
CA GLN A 275 -15.47 -8.13 17.31
C GLN A 275 -16.35 -7.07 17.98
N LEU A 276 -16.13 -5.79 17.67
CA LEU A 276 -16.94 -4.70 18.22
C LEU A 276 -18.32 -4.66 17.56
N PRO A 277 -19.33 -4.07 18.22
CA PRO A 277 -20.58 -3.74 17.58
C PRO A 277 -20.35 -2.91 16.30
N ALA A 278 -21.21 -3.11 15.30
CA ALA A 278 -21.19 -2.31 14.08
C ALA A 278 -21.24 -0.81 14.40
N ASP A 279 -20.56 -0.01 13.57
CA ASP A 279 -20.63 1.44 13.67
C ASP A 279 -22.09 1.89 13.48
N PRO A 280 -22.71 2.57 14.46
CA PRO A 280 -24.11 2.94 14.40
C PRO A 280 -24.45 3.91 13.26
N ARG A 281 -23.46 4.62 12.69
CA ARG A 281 -23.66 5.59 11.61
C ARG A 281 -23.67 4.93 10.23
N THR A 282 -22.82 3.92 10.05
CA THR A 282 -22.64 3.27 8.74
C THR A 282 -23.32 1.91 8.65
N GLY A 283 -23.62 1.29 9.80
CA GLY A 283 -24.10 -0.09 9.92
C GLY A 283 -23.05 -1.13 9.53
N LYS A 284 -21.78 -0.74 9.36
CA LYS A 284 -20.66 -1.61 8.95
C LYS A 284 -19.74 -1.92 10.12
N SER A 285 -18.78 -2.82 9.91
CA SER A 285 -17.76 -3.08 10.92
C SER A 285 -16.92 -1.82 11.16
N GLN A 286 -16.54 -1.58 12.42
CA GLN A 286 -15.57 -0.53 12.77
C GLN A 286 -14.19 -0.79 12.14
N SER A 287 -13.91 -2.03 11.72
CA SER A 287 -12.70 -2.39 10.99
C SER A 287 -12.50 -1.61 9.70
N LEU A 288 -13.58 -1.13 9.06
CA LEU A 288 -13.47 -0.30 7.85
C LEU A 288 -12.67 0.99 8.08
N GLN A 289 -12.67 1.48 9.33
CA GLN A 289 -12.04 2.74 9.73
C GLN A 289 -10.58 2.59 10.12
N ASN A 290 -10.04 1.38 10.17
CA ASN A 290 -8.70 1.14 10.68
C ASN A 290 -7.73 0.71 9.58
N ALA A 291 -6.69 1.50 9.32
CA ALA A 291 -5.71 1.22 8.27
C ALA A 291 -5.02 -0.14 8.48
N ASP A 292 -4.66 -0.48 9.72
CA ASP A 292 -3.94 -1.71 10.02
C ASP A 292 -4.83 -2.96 9.82
N ASN A 293 -6.18 -2.88 9.84
CA ASN A 293 -7.05 -4.01 9.46
C ASN A 293 -6.87 -4.40 7.99
N TYR A 294 -6.76 -3.43 7.08
CA TYR A 294 -6.47 -3.70 5.67
C TYR A 294 -5.07 -4.29 5.52
N VAL A 295 -4.09 -3.73 6.22
CA VAL A 295 -2.70 -4.20 6.16
C VAL A 295 -2.58 -5.65 6.59
N TRP A 296 -3.19 -6.03 7.72
CA TRP A 296 -3.12 -7.38 8.24
C TRP A 296 -3.87 -8.39 7.40
N TYR A 297 -5.02 -8.00 6.86
CA TYR A 297 -5.68 -8.82 5.87
C TYR A 297 -4.80 -9.03 4.63
N ALA A 298 -4.19 -7.97 4.10
CA ALA A 298 -3.33 -8.07 2.93
C ALA A 298 -2.07 -8.92 3.16
N LEU A 299 -1.42 -8.75 4.31
CA LEU A 299 -0.27 -9.56 4.70
C LEU A 299 -0.64 -11.03 4.85
N SER A 300 -1.72 -11.33 5.57
CA SER A 300 -2.16 -12.70 5.79
C SER A 300 -2.53 -13.36 4.46
N ARG A 301 -3.27 -12.66 3.60
CA ARG A 301 -3.64 -13.16 2.28
C ARG A 301 -2.43 -13.39 1.39
N TYR A 302 -1.52 -12.41 1.33
CA TYR A 302 -0.31 -12.49 0.53
C TYR A 302 0.54 -13.69 0.94
N TRP A 303 0.86 -13.82 2.22
CA TRP A 303 1.71 -14.91 2.69
C TRP A 303 1.02 -16.25 2.56
N SER A 304 -0.30 -16.33 2.76
CA SER A 304 -1.04 -17.56 2.51
C SER A 304 -0.95 -18.01 1.06
N PHE A 305 -1.15 -17.06 0.14
CA PHE A 305 -1.03 -17.32 -1.30
C PHE A 305 0.40 -17.75 -1.68
N ARG A 306 1.41 -17.00 -1.25
CA ARG A 306 2.82 -17.28 -1.58
C ARG A 306 3.33 -18.58 -0.99
N CYS A 307 2.93 -18.89 0.23
CA CYS A 307 3.42 -20.07 0.94
C CYS A 307 2.56 -21.32 0.72
N GLY A 308 1.46 -21.21 -0.04
CA GLY A 308 0.56 -22.33 -0.31
C GLY A 308 -0.08 -22.93 0.94
N ARG A 309 -0.32 -22.11 1.98
CA ARG A 309 -0.89 -22.56 3.25
C ARG A 309 -1.70 -21.47 3.96
N THR A 310 -2.62 -21.86 4.82
CA THR A 310 -3.37 -20.91 5.65
C THR A 310 -2.59 -20.54 6.91
N PHE A 311 -2.51 -19.25 7.22
CA PHE A 311 -2.05 -18.78 8.53
C PHE A 311 -3.27 -18.57 9.45
N GLY A 312 -3.12 -19.00 10.71
CA GLY A 312 -4.12 -18.81 11.76
C GLY A 312 -4.15 -17.38 12.33
N PRO A 313 -5.11 -17.08 13.22
CA PRO A 313 -5.18 -15.79 13.92
C PRO A 313 -3.99 -15.61 14.88
N ALA A 314 -3.55 -14.37 15.07
CA ALA A 314 -2.82 -13.99 16.28
C ALA A 314 -3.60 -14.40 17.55
N LEU A 315 -2.86 -14.84 18.57
CA LEU A 315 -3.43 -15.36 19.81
C LEU A 315 -3.29 -14.39 20.98
N SER A 316 -2.35 -13.45 20.91
CA SER A 316 -2.10 -12.49 21.98
C SER A 316 -1.41 -11.23 21.48
N ALA A 317 -1.37 -10.18 22.31
CA ALA A 317 -0.65 -8.95 22.02
C ALA A 317 0.87 -9.16 21.77
N ALA A 318 1.45 -10.30 22.19
CA ALA A 318 2.83 -10.62 21.86
C ALA A 318 3.06 -10.81 20.35
N ASP A 319 2.02 -11.23 19.61
CA ASP A 319 2.07 -11.38 18.15
C ASP A 319 2.14 -10.01 17.45
N ASP A 320 1.74 -8.91 18.11
CA ASP A 320 1.90 -7.53 17.61
C ASP A 320 3.36 -7.04 17.69
N GLN A 321 4.17 -7.62 18.58
CA GLN A 321 5.43 -7.04 19.06
C GLN A 321 6.65 -7.91 18.82
N ASN A 322 6.55 -9.04 18.11
CA ASN A 322 7.68 -9.95 17.94
C ASN A 322 8.74 -9.48 16.93
N LEU A 323 8.46 -8.45 16.13
CA LEU A 323 9.35 -7.99 15.05
C LEU A 323 10.77 -7.59 15.51
N PRO A 324 11.01 -6.95 16.67
CA PRO A 324 12.37 -6.65 17.13
C PRO A 324 13.23 -7.88 17.42
N THR A 325 12.64 -9.07 17.51
CA THR A 325 13.37 -10.34 17.67
C THR A 325 13.90 -10.90 16.33
N ARG A 326 13.48 -10.31 15.20
CA ARG A 326 13.96 -10.67 13.87
C ARG A 326 15.43 -10.30 13.72
N ALA A 327 16.22 -11.20 13.13
CA ALA A 327 17.64 -10.94 12.86
C ALA A 327 17.81 -9.66 12.01
N ARG A 328 18.92 -8.95 12.24
CA ARG A 328 19.24 -7.69 11.55
C ARG A 328 20.35 -7.89 10.52
N GLY A 329 20.25 -7.13 9.42
CA GLY A 329 21.29 -7.11 8.41
C GLY A 329 22.54 -6.34 8.86
N PRO A 330 23.67 -6.48 8.14
CA PRO A 330 24.85 -5.67 8.40
C PRO A 330 24.51 -4.18 8.27
N GLY A 331 24.68 -3.43 9.36
CA GLY A 331 24.38 -1.98 9.41
C GLY A 331 23.04 -1.59 10.05
N GLY A 332 22.33 -2.53 10.69
CA GLY A 332 21.18 -2.25 11.59
C GLY A 332 21.46 -2.59 13.05
#